data_AF-A0A426TWV3-F1
#
_entry.id   AF-A0A426TWV3-F1
#
_cell.length_a   1.000
_cell.length_b   1.000
_cell.length_c   1.000
_cell.angle_alpha   90.00
_cell.angle_beta   90.00
_cell.angle_gamma   90.00
#
_symmetry.space_group_name_H-M   'P 1'
#
loop_
_entity.id
_entity.type
_entity.pdbx_description
1 polymer ?
#
loop_
_entity_poly.entity_id
_entity_poly.type
_entity_poly.pdbx_seq_one_letter_code
_entity_poly.pdbx_strand_id
1 'polypeptide(L)'
;MLRFHFTSEDLTRVRVATEPHVLWEIAVSLHRLQTREGRWAYAPWFRTARNSLRLAGLERTVKTFLLPLFPRASYFPDFLTPPEGTQGLDAGLEAVLATPCERVAREVDTLHRAVGAPAWTRRLIEPDLREQLVSALRAYHRAAIAPHEECIQERLHAERVRHAHTLFHAGTEGLLAGLGPTIHWRPPVLEIDPYPDHRDVHLDGQGLLLIPSYFCWQAPIALADPGLPSVLLYP
;
A
#
# COMPACT_ATOMS: atom_id res chain seq x y z
N MET A 1 0.11 7.19 -15.81
CA MET A 1 -1.31 6.75 -15.85
C MET A 1 -1.39 5.22 -15.79
N LEU A 2 -2.21 4.67 -14.89
CA LEU A 2 -2.46 3.23 -14.75
C LEU A 2 -3.86 2.87 -15.24
N ARG A 3 -4.02 1.72 -15.91
CA ARG A 3 -5.31 1.22 -16.40
C ARG A 3 -5.52 -0.23 -16.01
N PHE A 4 -6.69 -0.54 -15.49
CA PHE A 4 -7.17 -1.92 -15.34
C PHE A 4 -8.25 -2.19 -16.40
N HIS A 5 -8.05 -3.23 -17.21
CA HIS A 5 -8.98 -3.69 -18.24
C HIS A 5 -9.82 -4.84 -17.70
N PHE A 6 -11.13 -4.64 -17.61
CA PHE A 6 -12.07 -5.61 -17.07
C PHE A 6 -12.73 -6.43 -18.18
N THR A 7 -12.89 -7.73 -17.92
CA THR A 7 -13.93 -8.56 -18.56
C THR A 7 -15.25 -8.45 -17.79
N SER A 8 -16.34 -8.95 -18.36
CA SER A 8 -17.61 -9.05 -17.63
C SER A 8 -17.51 -9.97 -16.41
N GLU A 9 -16.65 -10.99 -16.45
CA GLU A 9 -16.41 -11.87 -15.30
C GLU A 9 -15.72 -11.12 -14.15
N ASP A 10 -14.76 -10.25 -14.46
CA ASP A 10 -14.03 -9.47 -13.47
C ASP A 10 -14.94 -8.59 -12.61
N LEU A 11 -15.99 -8.01 -13.21
CA LEU A 11 -16.98 -7.20 -12.50
C LEU A 11 -17.71 -7.98 -11.39
N THR A 12 -17.85 -9.30 -11.54
CA THR A 12 -18.45 -10.17 -10.51
C THR A 12 -17.46 -10.55 -9.41
N ARG A 13 -16.17 -10.35 -9.67
CA ARG A 13 -15.03 -10.70 -8.80
C ARG A 13 -14.38 -9.49 -8.15
N VAL A 14 -14.92 -8.28 -8.33
CA VAL A 14 -14.52 -7.11 -7.56
C VAL A 14 -14.83 -7.33 -6.08
N ARG A 15 -13.84 -7.10 -5.22
CA ARG A 15 -13.96 -7.21 -3.77
C ARG A 15 -13.38 -5.96 -3.12
N VAL A 16 -13.87 -5.62 -1.94
CA VAL A 16 -13.30 -4.56 -1.09
C VAL A 16 -12.75 -5.23 0.16
N ALA A 17 -11.52 -4.93 0.54
CA ALA A 17 -10.94 -5.43 1.78
C ALA A 17 -11.77 -4.97 2.98
N THR A 18 -12.11 -5.90 3.88
CA THR A 18 -12.93 -5.62 5.07
C THR A 18 -12.11 -5.04 6.22
N GLU A 19 -10.83 -5.40 6.26
CA GLU A 19 -9.88 -4.97 7.29
C GLU A 19 -8.75 -4.12 6.67
N PRO A 20 -8.19 -3.15 7.42
CA PRO A 20 -7.00 -2.42 6.99
C PRO A 20 -5.86 -3.39 6.69
N HIS A 21 -5.21 -3.20 5.54
CA HIS A 21 -4.00 -3.94 5.24
C HIS A 21 -2.79 -3.28 5.91
N VAL A 22 -2.32 -3.85 7.02
CA VAL A 22 -1.37 -3.18 7.93
C VAL A 22 -0.05 -2.80 7.24
N LEU A 23 0.51 -3.67 6.39
CA LEU A 23 1.77 -3.33 5.72
C LEU A 23 1.62 -2.27 4.62
N TRP A 24 0.43 -2.15 4.01
CA TRP A 24 0.13 -1.05 3.09
C TRP A 24 0.04 0.26 3.87
N GLU A 25 -0.63 0.27 5.03
CA GLU A 25 -0.66 1.46 5.90
C GLU A 25 0.75 1.88 6.35
N ILE A 26 1.65 0.93 6.63
CA ILE A 26 3.07 1.23 6.86
C ILE A 26 3.72 1.88 5.61
N ALA A 27 3.54 1.29 4.43
CA ALA A 27 4.11 1.82 3.20
C ALA A 27 3.64 3.26 2.92
N VAL A 28 2.33 3.50 2.93
CA VAL A 28 1.79 4.82 2.63
C VAL A 28 2.04 5.84 3.73
N SER A 29 2.09 5.46 5.02
CA SER A 29 2.52 6.39 6.09
C SER A 29 4.00 6.77 5.99
N LEU A 30 4.87 5.88 5.52
CA LEU A 30 6.25 6.23 5.16
C LEU A 30 6.31 7.17 3.95
N HIS A 31 5.43 7.01 2.95
CA HIS A 31 5.29 7.98 1.86
C HIS A 31 4.83 9.36 2.37
N ARG A 32 3.93 9.42 3.36
CA ARG A 32 3.51 10.68 4.00
C ARG A 32 4.68 11.44 4.62
N LEU A 33 5.68 10.75 5.19
CA LEU A 33 6.89 11.38 5.72
C LEU A 33 7.80 11.99 4.65
N GLN A 34 7.60 11.64 3.37
CA GLN A 34 8.40 12.09 2.23
C GLN A 34 7.76 13.26 1.45
N THR A 35 6.53 13.66 1.78
CA THR A 35 5.82 14.74 1.08
C THR A 35 5.22 15.80 2.01
N ARG A 36 4.90 16.96 1.44
CA ARG A 36 4.12 18.04 2.08
C ARG A 36 2.68 18.10 1.58
N GLU A 37 2.37 17.47 0.44
CA GLU A 37 1.01 17.40 -0.11
C GLU A 37 0.06 16.77 0.91
N GLY A 38 -1.16 17.28 1.07
CA GLY A 38 -2.13 16.73 2.03
C GLY A 38 -1.72 16.82 3.51
N ARG A 39 -0.64 17.54 3.87
CA ARG A 39 -0.11 17.58 5.25
C ARG A 39 -1.13 18.08 6.28
N TRP A 40 -2.01 18.99 5.87
CA TRP A 40 -3.06 19.53 6.73
C TRP A 40 -4.05 18.44 7.20
N ALA A 41 -4.40 17.49 6.32
CA ALA A 41 -5.33 16.40 6.63
C ALA A 41 -4.77 15.43 7.69
N TYR A 42 -3.44 15.32 7.78
CA TYR A 42 -2.75 14.42 8.72
C TYR A 42 -1.94 15.17 9.78
N ALA A 43 -2.24 16.46 10.02
CA ALA A 43 -1.46 17.27 10.95
C ALA A 43 -1.40 16.70 12.39
N PRO A 44 -2.50 16.14 12.96
CA PRO A 44 -2.44 15.45 14.25
C PRO A 44 -1.47 14.26 14.22
N TRP A 45 -1.58 13.41 13.20
CA TRP A 45 -0.70 12.24 13.02
C TRP A 45 0.78 12.65 12.92
N PHE A 46 1.13 13.64 12.09
CA PHE A 46 2.52 14.09 11.96
C PHE A 46 3.13 14.55 13.29
N ARG A 47 2.35 15.23 14.14
CA ARG A 47 2.84 15.68 15.46
C ARG A 47 3.12 14.49 16.37
N THR A 48 2.17 13.57 16.49
CA THR A 48 2.30 12.37 17.32
C THR A 48 3.43 11.46 16.81
N ALA A 49 3.40 11.10 15.53
CA ALA A 49 4.39 10.20 14.92
C ALA A 49 5.82 10.73 15.05
N ARG A 50 6.06 12.03 14.80
CA ARG A 50 7.40 12.62 14.98
C ARG A 50 7.89 12.53 16.42
N ASN A 51 7.02 12.79 17.40
CA ASN A 51 7.41 12.71 18.80
C ASN A 51 7.67 11.26 19.22
N SER A 52 6.78 10.33 18.87
CA SER A 52 6.92 8.91 19.18
C SER A 52 8.17 8.29 18.55
N LEU A 53 8.45 8.60 17.28
CA LEU A 53 9.65 8.12 16.60
C LEU A 53 10.94 8.64 17.24
N ARG A 54 10.95 9.91 17.70
CA ARG A 54 12.08 10.49 18.42
C ARG A 54 12.28 9.82 19.79
N LEU A 55 11.22 9.67 20.58
CA LEU A 55 11.27 9.03 21.89
C LEU A 55 11.70 7.56 21.81
N ALA A 56 11.30 6.87 20.74
CA ALA A 56 11.70 5.48 20.48
C ALA A 56 13.10 5.35 19.84
N GLY A 57 13.79 6.46 19.54
CA GLY A 57 15.11 6.42 18.89
C GLY A 57 15.08 5.93 17.43
N LEU A 58 13.93 5.96 16.76
CA LEU A 58 13.72 5.37 15.43
C LEU A 58 14.01 6.33 14.27
N GLU A 59 14.33 7.60 14.53
CA GLU A 59 14.50 8.61 13.47
C GLU A 59 15.56 8.22 12.42
N ARG A 60 16.69 7.66 12.86
CA ARG A 60 17.75 7.21 11.95
C ARG A 60 17.29 5.98 11.17
N THR A 61 16.72 4.99 11.85
CA THR A 61 16.18 3.76 11.24
C THR A 61 15.15 4.08 10.17
N VAL A 62 14.18 4.95 10.45
CA VAL A 62 13.21 5.39 9.45
C VAL A 62 13.92 6.01 8.25
N LYS A 63 14.80 6.99 8.47
CA LYS A 63 15.43 7.74 7.37
C LYS A 63 16.38 6.91 6.51
N THR A 64 17.16 6.01 7.10
CA THR A 64 18.25 5.33 6.37
C THR A 64 17.99 3.86 6.09
N PHE A 65 16.96 3.27 6.69
CA PHE A 65 16.63 1.87 6.51
C PHE A 65 15.24 1.68 5.92
N LEU A 66 14.19 2.28 6.49
CA LEU A 66 12.83 2.11 5.98
C LEU A 66 12.54 2.96 4.72
N LEU A 67 12.77 4.28 4.75
CA LEU A 67 12.45 5.15 3.61
C LEU A 67 13.10 4.69 2.29
N PRO A 68 14.35 4.20 2.25
CA PRO A 68 14.92 3.67 1.01
C PRO A 68 14.23 2.43 0.42
N LEU A 69 13.46 1.69 1.23
CA LEU A 69 12.68 0.51 0.80
C LEU A 69 11.24 0.87 0.40
N PHE A 70 10.73 2.02 0.87
CA PHE A 70 9.41 2.54 0.55
C PHE A 70 9.54 3.94 -0.09
N PRO A 71 10.23 4.07 -1.25
CA PRO A 71 10.35 5.35 -1.92
C PRO A 71 8.98 5.79 -2.44
N ARG A 72 8.65 7.09 -2.28
CA ARG A 72 7.52 7.69 -3.00
C ARG A 72 7.90 7.90 -4.48
N ALA A 73 7.93 6.82 -5.24
CA ALA A 73 8.43 6.78 -6.62
C ALA A 73 7.60 5.80 -7.49
N SER A 74 8.11 5.46 -8.68
CA SER A 74 7.44 4.54 -9.62
C SER A 74 7.39 3.09 -9.14
N TYR A 75 8.21 2.69 -8.16
CA TYR A 75 8.28 1.31 -7.70
C TYR A 75 8.80 1.20 -6.27
N PHE A 76 8.20 0.30 -5.50
CA PHE A 76 8.79 -0.30 -4.30
C PHE A 76 8.48 -1.82 -4.31
N PRO A 77 9.26 -2.66 -3.59
CA PRO A 77 9.12 -4.12 -3.67
C PRO A 77 7.76 -4.64 -3.15
N ASP A 78 7.08 -5.43 -3.97
CA ASP A 78 5.76 -6.03 -3.67
C ASP A 78 5.80 -7.00 -2.48
N PHE A 79 6.94 -7.65 -2.22
CA PHE A 79 7.10 -8.55 -1.06
C PHE A 79 6.95 -7.84 0.29
N LEU A 80 7.04 -6.51 0.32
CA LEU A 80 6.84 -5.70 1.53
C LEU A 80 5.36 -5.47 1.86
N THR A 81 4.46 -5.79 0.94
CA THR A 81 3.00 -5.71 1.13
C THR A 81 2.33 -7.02 0.72
N PRO A 82 2.67 -8.14 1.39
CA PRO A 82 2.12 -9.45 1.09
C PRO A 82 0.64 -9.52 1.54
N PRO A 83 -0.20 -10.33 0.88
CA PRO A 83 -1.65 -10.36 1.12
C PRO A 83 -2.04 -10.70 2.57
N GLU A 84 -1.18 -11.41 3.30
CA GLU A 84 -1.29 -11.73 4.72
C GLU A 84 -1.35 -10.48 5.61
N GLY A 85 -0.97 -9.30 5.12
CA GLY A 85 -1.16 -8.04 5.84
C GLY A 85 -2.62 -7.68 6.14
N THR A 86 -3.59 -8.32 5.47
CA THR A 86 -5.02 -8.26 5.83
C THR A 86 -5.38 -9.08 7.06
N GLN A 87 -4.53 -10.01 7.48
CA GLN A 87 -4.69 -10.86 8.65
C GLN A 87 -4.02 -10.25 9.90
N GLY A 88 -3.43 -9.06 9.76
CA GLY A 88 -2.78 -8.32 10.83
C GLY A 88 -1.27 -8.20 10.67
N LEU A 89 -0.65 -7.50 11.62
CA LEU A 89 0.78 -7.19 11.57
C LEU A 89 1.66 -8.44 11.63
N ASP A 90 1.36 -9.39 12.50
CA ASP A 90 2.19 -10.59 12.71
C ASP A 90 2.23 -11.47 11.45
N ALA A 91 1.07 -11.83 10.91
CA ALA A 91 0.96 -12.61 9.69
C ALA A 91 1.65 -11.92 8.50
N GLY A 92 1.46 -10.60 8.34
CA GLY A 92 2.14 -9.84 7.29
C GLY A 92 3.66 -9.85 7.43
N LEU A 93 4.20 -9.68 8.65
CA LEU A 93 5.64 -9.71 8.90
C LEU A 93 6.24 -11.11 8.75
N GLU A 94 5.52 -12.16 9.14
CA GLU A 94 5.91 -13.54 8.88
C GLU A 94 6.00 -13.84 7.38
N ALA A 95 5.03 -13.35 6.59
CA ALA A 95 5.07 -13.48 5.13
C ALA A 95 6.24 -12.73 4.49
N VAL A 96 6.60 -11.54 5.00
CA VAL A 96 7.83 -10.83 4.59
C VAL A 96 9.07 -11.69 4.85
N LEU A 97 9.18 -12.30 6.04
CA LEU A 97 10.31 -13.19 6.36
C LEU A 97 10.35 -14.41 5.45
N ALA A 98 9.20 -15.04 5.23
CA ALA A 98 9.04 -16.26 4.45
C ALA A 98 9.21 -16.06 2.93
N THR A 99 9.37 -14.83 2.46
CA THR A 99 9.53 -14.55 1.03
C THR A 99 10.77 -15.27 0.46
N PRO A 100 10.64 -16.05 -0.63
CA PRO A 100 11.79 -16.74 -1.24
C PRO A 100 12.92 -15.78 -1.62
N CYS A 101 14.17 -16.17 -1.38
CA CYS A 101 15.33 -15.31 -1.63
C CYS A 101 15.46 -14.89 -3.10
N GLU A 102 15.07 -15.73 -4.05
CA GLU A 102 15.08 -15.36 -5.48
C GLU A 102 14.10 -14.22 -5.77
N ARG A 103 12.92 -14.23 -5.12
CA ARG A 103 11.93 -13.16 -5.25
C ARG A 103 12.46 -11.86 -4.63
N VAL A 104 13.03 -11.93 -3.43
CA VAL A 104 13.62 -10.76 -2.76
C VAL A 104 14.75 -10.15 -3.62
N ALA A 105 15.67 -10.98 -4.12
CA ALA A 105 16.77 -10.53 -4.96
C ALA A 105 16.26 -9.80 -6.22
N ARG A 106 15.31 -10.42 -6.93
CA ARG A 106 14.69 -9.86 -8.14
C ARG A 106 14.03 -8.52 -7.88
N GLU A 107 13.20 -8.43 -6.84
CA GLU A 107 12.43 -7.22 -6.54
C GLU A 107 13.31 -6.07 -6.02
N VAL A 108 14.36 -6.38 -5.27
CA VAL A 108 15.35 -5.38 -4.83
C VAL A 108 16.21 -4.91 -5.99
N ASP A 109 16.58 -5.79 -6.93
CA ASP A 109 17.30 -5.35 -8.13
C ASP A 109 16.42 -4.46 -9.02
N THR A 110 15.11 -4.72 -9.10
CA THR A 110 14.15 -3.81 -9.74
C THR A 110 14.10 -2.47 -9.01
N LEU A 111 14.08 -2.47 -7.68
CA LEU A 111 14.13 -1.23 -6.88
C LEU A 111 15.39 -0.41 -7.20
N HIS A 112 16.55 -1.07 -7.24
CA HIS A 112 17.80 -0.41 -7.55
C HIS A 112 17.80 0.22 -8.96
N ARG A 113 17.28 -0.49 -9.96
CA ARG A 113 17.15 0.04 -11.33
C ARG A 113 16.15 1.19 -11.44
N ALA A 114 15.03 1.12 -10.71
CA ALA A 114 13.96 2.10 -10.82
C ALA A 114 14.29 3.42 -10.12
N VAL A 115 14.95 3.37 -8.95
CA VAL A 115 15.12 4.57 -8.09
C VAL A 115 16.54 4.76 -7.54
N GLY A 116 17.51 3.92 -7.92
CA GLY A 116 18.88 4.01 -7.41
C GLY A 116 19.00 3.66 -5.92
N ALA A 117 18.23 2.68 -5.44
CA ALA A 117 18.24 2.29 -4.03
C ALA A 117 19.65 1.91 -3.52
N PRO A 118 19.96 2.17 -2.23
CA PRO A 118 21.28 1.89 -1.67
C PRO A 118 21.72 0.43 -1.85
N ALA A 119 23.01 0.21 -2.10
CA ALA A 119 23.56 -1.12 -2.36
C ALA A 119 23.29 -2.14 -1.23
N TRP A 120 23.16 -1.67 0.02
CA TRP A 120 22.83 -2.54 1.15
C TRP A 120 21.49 -3.25 1.00
N THR A 121 20.53 -2.68 0.25
CA THR A 121 19.20 -3.29 0.07
C THR A 121 19.28 -4.69 -0.52
N ARG A 122 20.27 -4.98 -1.38
CA ARG A 122 20.52 -6.32 -1.95
C ARG A 122 20.78 -7.38 -0.89
N ARG A 123 21.26 -6.98 0.29
CA ARG A 123 21.51 -7.86 1.42
C ARG A 123 20.23 -8.34 2.11
N LEU A 124 19.04 -7.90 1.69
CA LEU A 124 17.75 -8.42 2.21
C LEU A 124 17.51 -9.91 1.88
N ILE A 125 18.33 -10.50 1.01
CA ILE A 125 18.42 -11.95 0.86
C ILE A 125 18.98 -12.65 2.11
N GLU A 126 19.74 -11.94 2.94
CA GLU A 126 20.31 -12.43 4.19
C GLU A 126 19.22 -12.46 5.27
N PRO A 127 18.98 -13.60 5.95
CA PRO A 127 17.96 -13.73 6.99
C PRO A 127 18.07 -12.67 8.09
N ASP A 128 19.27 -12.45 8.64
CA ASP A 128 19.52 -11.50 9.73
C ASP A 128 19.09 -10.06 9.38
N LEU A 129 19.31 -9.63 8.12
CA LEU A 129 18.89 -8.29 7.71
C LEU A 129 17.38 -8.21 7.48
N ARG A 130 16.76 -9.32 7.05
CA ARG A 130 15.31 -9.41 6.91
C ARG A 130 14.60 -9.42 8.27
N GLU A 131 15.18 -10.05 9.27
CA GLU A 131 14.72 -9.98 10.67
C GLU A 131 14.84 -8.57 11.25
N GLN A 132 15.93 -7.86 10.94
CA GLN A 132 16.09 -6.44 11.29
C GLN A 132 15.04 -5.57 10.60
N LEU A 133 14.73 -5.83 9.33
CA LEU A 133 13.65 -5.15 8.60
C LEU A 133 12.30 -5.34 9.30
N VAL A 134 11.93 -6.59 9.59
CA VAL A 134 10.68 -6.91 10.29
C VAL A 134 10.61 -6.26 11.67
N SER A 135 11.72 -6.27 12.42
CA SER A 135 11.82 -5.59 13.71
C SER A 135 11.62 -4.07 13.57
N ALA A 136 12.19 -3.45 12.54
CA ALA A 136 12.04 -2.03 12.25
C ALA A 136 10.60 -1.67 11.83
N LEU A 137 9.95 -2.50 11.01
CA LEU A 137 8.54 -2.32 10.62
C LEU A 137 7.61 -2.41 11.83
N ARG A 138 7.82 -3.39 12.70
CA ARG A 138 7.05 -3.55 13.95
C ARG A 138 7.22 -2.36 14.89
N ALA A 139 8.45 -1.89 15.06
CA ALA A 139 8.75 -0.73 15.89
C ALA A 139 8.14 0.56 15.33
N TYR A 140 8.20 0.73 14.00
CA TYR A 140 7.55 1.83 13.30
C TYR A 140 6.04 1.81 13.46
N HIS A 141 5.39 0.65 13.24
CA HIS A 141 3.95 0.48 13.42
C HIS A 141 3.51 0.92 14.83
N ARG A 142 4.19 0.41 15.86
CA ARG A 142 3.90 0.74 17.26
C ARG A 142 4.03 2.24 17.54
N ALA A 143 5.03 2.91 16.97
CA ALA A 143 5.30 4.31 17.25
C ALA A 143 4.42 5.27 16.44
N ALA A 144 4.13 4.95 15.17
CA ALA A 144 3.55 5.89 14.22
C ALA A 144 2.13 5.53 13.76
N ILE A 145 1.67 4.28 13.92
CA ILE A 145 0.37 3.81 13.42
C ILE A 145 -0.54 3.41 14.56
N ALA A 146 -0.09 2.57 15.48
CA ALA A 146 -0.90 2.07 16.60
C ALA A 146 -1.61 3.18 17.41
N PRO A 147 -1.01 4.36 17.68
CA PRO A 147 -1.72 5.46 18.36
C PRO A 147 -2.93 6.03 17.60
N HIS A 148 -3.13 5.64 16.35
CA HIS A 148 -4.18 6.12 15.44
C HIS A 148 -5.06 4.98 14.91
N GLU A 149 -4.93 3.75 15.42
CA GLU A 149 -5.71 2.59 14.96
C GLU A 149 -7.21 2.83 15.03
N GLU A 150 -7.73 3.44 16.12
CA GLU A 150 -9.15 3.77 16.24
C GLU A 150 -9.61 4.70 15.11
N CYS A 151 -8.86 5.78 14.82
CA CYS A 151 -9.19 6.69 13.73
C CYS A 151 -9.13 6.02 12.35
N ILE A 152 -8.16 5.12 12.15
CA ILE A 152 -8.04 4.34 10.91
C ILE A 152 -9.28 3.45 10.75
N GLN A 153 -9.65 2.71 11.79
CA GLN A 153 -10.80 1.81 11.80
C GLN A 153 -12.12 2.56 11.58
N GLU A 154 -12.33 3.69 12.25
CA GLU A 154 -13.52 4.53 12.06
C GLU A 154 -13.64 5.02 10.61
N ARG A 155 -12.54 5.49 10.03
CA ARG A 155 -12.50 5.96 8.64
C ARG A 155 -12.86 4.84 7.67
N LEU A 156 -12.23 3.67 7.84
CA LEU A 156 -12.46 2.51 6.99
C LEU A 156 -13.87 1.95 7.16
N HIS A 157 -14.43 1.98 8.38
CA HIS A 157 -15.81 1.60 8.62
C HIS A 157 -16.79 2.51 7.88
N ALA A 158 -16.61 3.83 7.96
CA ALA A 158 -17.43 4.79 7.23
C ALA A 158 -17.37 4.56 5.71
N GLU A 159 -16.17 4.25 5.20
CA GLU A 159 -15.96 3.96 3.79
C GLU A 159 -16.64 2.65 3.35
N ARG A 160 -16.57 1.61 4.18
CA ARG A 160 -17.31 0.34 3.96
C ARG A 160 -18.82 0.56 3.90
N VAL A 161 -19.38 1.36 4.81
CA VAL A 161 -20.82 1.69 4.81
C VAL A 161 -21.19 2.43 3.53
N ARG A 162 -20.37 3.40 3.10
CA ARG A 162 -20.56 4.12 1.83
C ARG A 162 -20.56 3.17 0.64
N HIS A 163 -19.60 2.24 0.57
CA HIS A 163 -19.51 1.27 -0.52
C HIS A 163 -20.65 0.27 -0.52
N ALA A 164 -21.08 -0.22 0.64
CA ALA A 164 -22.25 -1.10 0.72
C ALA A 164 -23.51 -0.40 0.17
N HIS A 165 -23.72 0.86 0.54
CA HIS A 165 -24.81 1.68 0.02
C HIS A 165 -24.70 1.88 -1.51
N THR A 166 -23.53 2.28 -2.02
CA THR A 166 -23.32 2.44 -3.47
C THR A 166 -23.52 1.14 -4.23
N LEU A 167 -23.01 0.03 -3.73
CA LEU A 167 -23.15 -1.29 -4.35
C LEU A 167 -24.62 -1.71 -4.44
N PHE A 168 -25.40 -1.43 -3.39
CA PHE A 168 -26.83 -1.71 -3.36
C PHE A 168 -27.63 -0.90 -4.40
N HIS A 169 -27.28 0.38 -4.60
CA HIS A 169 -28.05 1.27 -5.47
C HIS A 169 -27.54 1.34 -6.92
N ALA A 170 -26.25 1.15 -7.15
CA ALA A 170 -25.59 1.41 -8.44
C ALA A 170 -24.66 0.26 -8.90
N GLY A 171 -24.63 -0.86 -8.16
CA GLY A 171 -23.84 -2.04 -8.52
C GLY A 171 -22.32 -1.79 -8.50
N THR A 172 -21.57 -2.74 -9.08
CA THR A 172 -20.10 -2.68 -9.12
C THR A 172 -19.59 -1.48 -9.90
N GLU A 173 -20.23 -1.12 -11.01
CA GLU A 173 -19.80 0.03 -11.81
C GLU A 173 -19.96 1.36 -11.06
N GLY A 174 -21.05 1.52 -10.30
CA GLY A 174 -21.23 2.66 -9.41
C GLY A 174 -20.17 2.73 -8.31
N LEU A 175 -19.78 1.57 -7.76
CA LEU A 175 -18.68 1.48 -6.81
C LEU A 175 -17.36 1.97 -7.45
N LEU A 176 -17.01 1.46 -8.63
CA LEU A 176 -15.79 1.81 -9.37
C LEU A 176 -15.75 3.30 -9.75
N ALA A 177 -16.87 3.87 -10.16
CA ALA A 177 -17.00 5.29 -10.46
C ALA A 177 -16.87 6.20 -9.22
N GLY A 178 -17.05 5.65 -8.02
CA GLY A 178 -17.09 6.38 -6.75
C GLY A 178 -15.84 6.23 -5.87
N LEU A 179 -14.71 5.75 -6.40
CA LEU A 179 -13.49 5.46 -5.62
C LEU A 179 -12.64 6.69 -5.30
N GLY A 180 -12.76 7.78 -6.05
CA GLY A 180 -12.05 9.01 -5.75
C GLY A 180 -11.82 9.90 -6.97
N PRO A 181 -11.29 11.11 -6.77
CA PRO A 181 -11.17 12.10 -7.83
C PRO A 181 -10.10 11.77 -8.89
N THR A 182 -9.13 10.91 -8.57
CA THR A 182 -8.06 10.48 -9.48
C THR A 182 -8.31 9.10 -10.10
N ILE A 183 -9.48 8.51 -9.83
CA ILE A 183 -9.88 7.18 -10.31
C ILE A 183 -11.12 7.37 -11.17
N HIS A 184 -11.04 6.99 -12.45
CA HIS A 184 -12.09 7.19 -13.42
C HIS A 184 -12.53 5.85 -14.00
N TRP A 185 -13.78 5.49 -13.76
CA TRP A 185 -14.42 4.38 -14.45
C TRP A 185 -14.86 4.83 -15.85
N ARG A 186 -14.19 4.32 -16.87
CA ARG A 186 -14.55 4.45 -18.29
C ARG A 186 -14.81 3.05 -18.84
N PRO A 187 -16.00 2.48 -18.59
CA PRO A 187 -16.24 1.06 -18.81
C PRO A 187 -15.76 0.61 -20.21
N PRO A 188 -15.00 -0.50 -20.31
CA PRO A 188 -14.66 -1.45 -19.24
C PRO A 188 -13.30 -1.19 -18.55
N VAL A 189 -12.81 0.05 -18.56
CA VAL A 189 -11.47 0.41 -18.07
C VAL A 189 -11.55 1.28 -16.81
N LEU A 190 -10.82 0.91 -15.76
CA LEU A 190 -10.58 1.77 -14.60
C LEU A 190 -9.25 2.50 -14.79
N GLU A 191 -9.31 3.82 -14.98
CA GLU A 191 -8.13 4.66 -15.20
C GLU A 191 -7.73 5.38 -13.91
N ILE A 192 -6.43 5.42 -13.63
CA ILE A 192 -5.85 6.19 -12.54
C ILE A 192 -4.86 7.21 -13.13
N ASP A 193 -5.17 8.49 -12.93
CA ASP A 193 -4.38 9.61 -13.43
C ASP A 193 -4.43 10.79 -12.43
N PRO A 194 -3.27 11.35 -11.99
CA PRO A 194 -1.90 10.97 -12.35
C PRO A 194 -1.44 9.63 -11.74
N TYR A 195 -0.49 8.97 -12.43
CA TYR A 195 0.23 7.79 -11.92
C TYR A 195 1.70 7.83 -12.38
N PRO A 196 2.69 7.41 -11.55
CA PRO A 196 4.12 7.62 -11.81
C PRO A 196 4.65 7.02 -13.13
N ASP A 197 4.07 5.93 -13.59
CA ASP A 197 4.40 5.25 -14.83
C ASP A 197 3.15 5.02 -15.69
N HIS A 198 3.36 4.51 -16.91
CA HIS A 198 2.29 4.08 -17.81
C HIS A 198 2.18 2.57 -17.78
N ARG A 199 1.01 2.06 -17.36
CA ARG A 199 0.80 0.62 -17.20
C ARG A 199 -0.63 0.23 -17.52
N ASP A 200 -0.77 -0.84 -18.30
CA ASP A 200 -2.02 -1.52 -18.58
C ASP A 200 -2.01 -2.89 -17.91
N VAL A 201 -3.03 -3.17 -17.09
CA VAL A 201 -3.22 -4.43 -16.38
C VAL A 201 -4.51 -5.06 -16.90
N HIS A 202 -4.41 -6.23 -17.51
CA HIS A 202 -5.56 -7.02 -17.92
C HIS A 202 -5.92 -7.96 -16.78
N LEU A 203 -7.17 -7.89 -16.30
CA LEU A 203 -7.58 -8.68 -15.13
C LEU A 203 -7.84 -10.15 -15.47
N ASP A 204 -8.17 -10.45 -16.74
CA ASP A 204 -8.28 -11.81 -17.27
C ASP A 204 -9.08 -12.79 -16.39
N GLY A 205 -10.20 -12.33 -15.83
CA GLY A 205 -11.09 -13.11 -14.98
C GLY A 205 -10.63 -13.24 -13.52
N GLN A 206 -9.53 -12.60 -13.11
CA GLN A 206 -9.04 -12.61 -11.73
C GLN A 206 -9.79 -11.62 -10.81
N GLY A 207 -10.48 -10.63 -11.38
CA GLY A 207 -11.10 -9.55 -10.63
C GLY A 207 -10.10 -8.55 -10.03
N LEU A 208 -10.61 -7.61 -9.24
CA LEU A 208 -9.81 -6.56 -8.58
C LEU A 208 -10.16 -6.49 -7.10
N LEU A 209 -9.13 -6.55 -6.24
CA LEU A 209 -9.27 -6.25 -4.81
C LEU A 209 -8.99 -4.76 -4.55
N LEU A 210 -10.01 -4.06 -4.08
CA LEU A 210 -9.94 -2.67 -3.64
C LEU A 210 -9.56 -2.64 -2.16
N ILE A 211 -8.47 -1.96 -1.82
CA ILE A 211 -8.00 -1.80 -0.44
C ILE A 211 -8.13 -0.31 -0.06
N PRO A 212 -9.17 0.07 0.71
CA PRO A 212 -9.23 1.43 1.23
C PRO A 212 -8.09 1.65 2.22
N SER A 213 -7.54 2.85 2.26
CA SER A 213 -6.39 3.16 3.09
C SER A 213 -6.45 4.54 3.72
N TYR A 214 -6.19 4.59 5.02
CA TYR A 214 -6.21 5.83 5.77
C TYR A 214 -5.06 6.76 5.38
N PHE A 215 -3.83 6.26 5.20
CA PHE A 215 -2.69 7.11 4.86
C PHE A 215 -2.52 7.34 3.36
N CYS A 216 -3.28 6.65 2.51
CA CYS A 216 -3.33 6.94 1.08
C CYS A 216 -4.00 8.31 0.87
N TRP A 217 -3.35 9.23 0.17
CA TRP A 217 -3.90 10.55 -0.11
C TRP A 217 -3.78 10.88 -1.58
N GLN A 218 -4.90 10.79 -2.29
CA GLN A 218 -5.03 11.14 -3.72
C GLN A 218 -3.95 10.52 -4.61
N ALA A 219 -3.40 9.38 -4.20
CA ALA A 219 -2.32 8.68 -4.89
C ALA A 219 -2.55 7.17 -4.73
N PRO A 220 -3.51 6.60 -5.48
CA PRO A 220 -3.76 5.17 -5.47
C PRO A 220 -2.49 4.40 -5.85
N ILE A 221 -2.33 3.19 -5.34
CA ILE A 221 -1.14 2.35 -5.60
C ILE A 221 -1.60 0.94 -5.91
N ALA A 222 -0.98 0.32 -6.91
CA ALA A 222 -1.18 -1.08 -7.24
C ALA A 222 0.14 -1.85 -7.16
N LEU A 223 0.06 -3.17 -6.99
CA LEU A 223 1.24 -4.04 -7.05
C LEU A 223 1.93 -3.91 -8.41
N ALA A 224 3.25 -4.05 -8.44
CA ALA A 224 4.08 -3.90 -9.63
C ALA A 224 4.09 -5.17 -10.50
N ASP A 225 4.15 -6.35 -9.87
CA ASP A 225 4.15 -7.64 -10.55
C ASP A 225 2.74 -8.01 -11.07
N PRO A 226 2.54 -8.10 -12.40
CA PRO A 226 1.24 -8.47 -12.98
C PRO A 226 0.86 -9.93 -12.73
N GLY A 227 1.79 -10.76 -12.27
CA GLY A 227 1.53 -12.15 -11.88
C GLY A 227 0.96 -12.30 -10.46
N LEU A 228 0.90 -11.23 -9.68
CA LEU A 228 0.26 -11.21 -8.36
C LEU A 228 -1.24 -10.88 -8.50
N PRO A 229 -2.07 -11.24 -7.49
CA PRO A 229 -3.47 -10.83 -7.47
C PRO A 229 -3.62 -9.32 -7.67
N SER A 230 -4.52 -8.93 -8.57
CA SER A 230 -4.73 -7.52 -8.88
C SER A 230 -5.33 -6.78 -7.68
N VAL A 231 -4.58 -5.79 -7.19
CA VAL A 231 -4.91 -4.97 -6.02
C VAL A 231 -4.82 -3.50 -6.39
N LEU A 232 -5.76 -2.71 -5.89
CA LEU A 232 -5.71 -1.25 -5.90
C LEU A 232 -5.90 -0.71 -4.48
N LEU A 233 -4.84 -0.17 -3.91
CA LEU A 233 -4.89 0.67 -2.72
C LEU A 233 -5.44 2.06 -3.09
N TYR A 234 -6.42 2.58 -2.35
CA TYR A 234 -7.02 3.90 -2.62
C TYR A 234 -7.35 4.70 -1.33
N PRO A 235 -7.51 6.04 -1.42
CA PRO A 235 -7.81 6.93 -0.28
C PRO A 235 -9.20 6.75 0.34
#